data_AF-A0A2A2JZD5-F1
#
_entry.id   AF-A0A2A2JZD5-F1
#
_cell.length_a   1.000
_cell.length_b   1.000
_cell.length_c   1.000
_cell.angle_alpha   90.00
_cell.angle_beta   90.00
_cell.angle_gamma   90.00
#
_symmetry.space_group_name_H-M   'P 1'
#
loop_
_entity.id
_entity.type
_entity.pdbx_description
1 polymer ?
#
loop_
_entity_poly.entity_id
_entity_poly.type
_entity_poly.pdbx_seq_one_letter_code
_entity_poly.pdbx_strand_id
1 'polypeptide(L)'
;MLLPCVASSILNTLPFILPSLGAAIYISVFNLVMQFIFINDVFFNLPMTATTAPKIVKYFGYLMAMNLFTLLIHVIFYVLLMLNAPAPPFLQPIYVAKNWLPEIAKKQYLVERLAGTATWQDLIKIIRLYIAIFFAISNLLLLLI
;
A
#
# COMPACT_ATOMS: atom_id res chain seq x y z
N MET A 1 20.31 10.20 14.34
CA MET A 1 19.71 8.96 13.80
C MET A 1 18.26 9.11 13.29
N LEU A 2 17.68 10.32 13.22
CA LEU A 2 16.29 10.50 12.75
C LEU A 2 16.14 10.37 11.22
N LEU A 3 17.16 10.80 10.47
CA LEU A 3 17.15 10.88 9.01
C LEU A 3 16.87 9.52 8.32
N PRO A 4 17.49 8.39 8.72
CA PRO A 4 17.15 7.07 8.17
C PRO A 4 15.69 6.68 8.37
N CYS A 5 15.11 7.05 9.51
CA CYS A 5 13.73 6.74 9.84
C CYS A 5 12.76 7.57 8.98
N VAL A 6 13.06 8.86 8.77
CA VAL A 6 12.28 9.74 7.89
C VAL A 6 12.37 9.29 6.44
N ALA A 7 13.59 9.01 5.95
CA ALA A 7 13.81 8.52 4.60
C ALA A 7 13.05 7.20 4.36
N SER A 8 13.11 6.28 5.31
CA SER A 8 12.43 4.99 5.20
C SER A 8 10.91 5.10 5.28
N SER A 9 10.39 6.04 6.07
CA SER A 9 8.96 6.37 6.11
C SER A 9 8.44 6.90 4.77
N ILE A 10 9.20 7.79 4.12
CA ILE A 10 8.87 8.29 2.77
C ILE A 10 8.89 7.15 1.76
N LEU A 11 9.93 6.31 1.79
CA LEU A 11 10.08 5.16 0.90
C LEU A 11 9.04 4.06 1.15
N ASN A 12 8.37 4.03 2.30
CA ASN A 12 7.23 3.14 2.56
C ASN A 12 5.93 3.64 1.91
N THR A 13 5.75 4.96 1.81
CA THR A 13 4.54 5.55 1.23
C THR A 13 4.62 5.65 -0.29
N LEU A 14 5.81 5.93 -0.83
CA LEU A 14 6.07 6.12 -2.26
C LEU A 14 5.57 4.97 -3.16
N PRO A 15 5.74 3.68 -2.79
CA PRO A 15 5.24 2.54 -3.56
C PRO A 15 3.77 2.63 -3.92
N PHE A 16 2.92 3.21 -3.06
CA PHE A 16 1.48 3.30 -3.34
C PHE A 16 1.11 4.39 -4.35
N ILE A 17 1.99 5.40 -4.53
CA ILE A 17 1.76 6.53 -5.43
C ILE A 17 2.27 6.23 -6.84
N LEU A 18 3.24 5.32 -6.98
CA LEU A 18 3.85 5.01 -8.26
C LEU A 18 2.85 4.40 -9.26
N PRO A 19 2.92 4.76 -10.56
CA PRO A 19 2.00 4.20 -11.56
C PRO A 19 2.27 2.70 -11.83
N SER A 20 3.54 2.27 -11.75
CA SER A 20 3.94 0.88 -12.00
C SER A 20 4.04 0.07 -10.71
N LEU A 21 3.35 -1.09 -10.67
CA LEU A 21 3.49 -2.06 -9.58
C LEU A 21 4.89 -2.65 -9.49
N GLY A 22 5.56 -2.87 -10.64
CA GLY A 22 6.93 -3.37 -10.66
C GLY A 22 7.92 -2.40 -10.00
N ALA A 23 7.78 -1.10 -10.29
CA ALA A 23 8.58 -0.06 -9.64
C ALA A 23 8.26 0.02 -8.13
N ALA A 24 6.99 -0.12 -7.75
CA ALA A 24 6.58 -0.13 -6.35
C ALA A 24 7.21 -1.30 -5.55
N ILE A 25 7.24 -2.49 -6.14
CA ILE A 25 7.90 -3.67 -5.55
C ILE A 25 9.40 -3.42 -5.41
N TYR A 26 10.06 -2.93 -6.47
CA TYR A 26 11.50 -2.65 -6.44
C TYR A 26 11.87 -1.65 -5.34
N ILE A 27 11.14 -0.54 -5.21
CA ILE A 27 11.38 0.45 -4.15
C ILE A 27 11.14 -0.16 -2.76
N SER A 28 10.10 -0.98 -2.60
CA SER A 28 9.81 -1.63 -1.31
C SER A 28 10.94 -2.57 -0.89
N VAL A 29 11.48 -3.36 -1.83
CA VAL A 29 12.64 -4.24 -1.61
C VAL A 29 13.88 -3.42 -1.29
N PHE A 30 14.15 -2.37 -2.07
CA PHE A 30 15.28 -1.46 -1.82
C PHE A 30 15.19 -0.84 -0.41
N ASN A 31 14.02 -0.34 -0.02
CA ASN A 31 13.79 0.21 1.31
C ASN A 31 14.01 -0.84 2.41
N LEU A 32 13.63 -2.10 2.16
CA LEU A 32 13.83 -3.20 3.11
C LEU A 32 15.32 -3.46 3.35
N VAL A 33 16.12 -3.46 2.28
CA VAL A 33 17.58 -3.64 2.38
C VAL A 33 18.20 -2.47 3.16
N MET A 34 17.82 -1.23 2.84
CA MET A 34 18.28 -0.05 3.57
C MET A 34 17.91 -0.12 5.05
N GLN A 35 16.67 -0.52 5.37
CA GLN A 35 16.23 -0.75 6.74
C GLN A 35 17.09 -1.82 7.43
N PHE A 36 17.37 -2.93 6.78
CA PHE A 36 18.18 -3.99 7.36
C PHE A 36 19.61 -3.54 7.70
N ILE A 37 20.22 -2.70 6.84
CA ILE A 37 21.55 -2.12 7.09
C ILE A 37 21.51 -1.21 8.32
N PHE A 38 20.54 -0.28 8.36
CA PHE A 38 20.44 0.68 9.46
C PHE A 38 20.10 0.04 10.80
N ILE A 39 19.23 -0.98 10.81
CA ILE A 39 18.87 -1.64 12.07
C ILE A 39 20.06 -2.40 12.63
N ASN A 40 20.87 -3.05 11.77
CA ASN A 40 22.12 -3.69 12.18
C ASN A 40 23.07 -2.68 12.83
N ASP A 41 23.30 -1.55 12.15
CA ASP A 41 24.17 -0.48 12.66
C ASP A 41 23.68 0.06 14.02
N VAL A 42 22.37 0.26 14.18
CA VAL A 42 21.79 0.67 15.47
C VAL A 42 21.97 -0.41 16.55
N PHE A 43 21.77 -1.69 16.23
CA PHE A 43 21.94 -2.79 17.18
C PHE A 43 23.39 -2.96 17.64
N PHE A 44 24.37 -2.84 16.74
CA PHE A 44 25.79 -2.92 17.10
C PHE A 44 26.25 -1.79 18.02
N ASN A 45 25.62 -0.61 17.91
CA ASN A 45 25.93 0.55 18.73
C ASN A 45 25.18 0.56 20.09
N LEU A 46 24.28 -0.40 20.34
CA LEU A 46 23.55 -0.47 21.61
C LEU A 46 24.33 -1.26 22.66
N PRO A 47 24.42 -0.76 23.91
CA PRO A 47 25.03 -1.52 24.97
C PRO A 47 24.21 -2.80 25.23
N MET A 48 24.89 -3.95 25.26
CA MET A 48 24.26 -5.27 25.49
C MET A 48 23.51 -5.38 26.83
N THR A 49 23.69 -4.41 27.72
CA THR A 49 23.02 -4.30 29.02
C THR A 49 21.70 -3.52 29.00
N ALA A 50 21.25 -3.05 27.83
CA ALA A 50 19.98 -2.33 27.71
C ALA A 50 18.78 -3.27 27.99
N THR A 51 18.12 -3.08 29.13
CA THR A 51 16.90 -3.82 29.52
C THR A 51 15.68 -3.47 28.66
N THR A 52 15.71 -2.35 27.95
CA THR A 52 14.63 -1.92 27.05
C THR A 52 15.17 -1.35 25.75
N ALA A 53 14.57 -1.75 24.62
CA ALA A 53 14.92 -1.19 23.32
C ALA A 53 14.61 0.32 23.25
N PRO A 54 15.52 1.16 22.73
CA PRO A 54 15.27 2.58 22.53
C PRO A 54 14.04 2.83 21.66
N LYS A 55 13.34 3.95 21.89
CA LYS A 55 12.17 4.35 21.09
C LYS A 55 12.44 4.32 19.58
N ILE A 56 13.63 4.75 19.16
CA ILE A 56 14.00 4.80 17.74
C ILE A 56 14.08 3.40 17.11
N VAL A 57 14.55 2.39 17.84
CA VAL A 57 14.58 0.99 17.38
C VAL A 57 13.16 0.45 17.22
N LYS A 58 12.28 0.77 18.17
CA LYS A 58 10.87 0.36 18.11
C LYS A 58 10.15 0.98 16.91
N TYR A 59 10.34 2.28 16.68
CA TYR A 59 9.77 2.97 15.52
C TYR A 59 10.32 2.38 14.20
N PHE A 60 11.62 2.11 14.15
CA PHE A 60 12.24 1.54 12.97
C PHE A 60 11.78 0.10 12.69
N GLY A 61 11.61 -0.71 13.73
CA GLY A 61 11.01 -2.05 13.61
C GLY A 61 9.56 -2.00 13.10
N TYR A 62 8.78 -1.01 13.54
CA TYR A 62 7.45 -0.76 13.00
C TYR A 62 7.51 -0.41 11.51
N LEU A 63 8.42 0.48 11.09
CA LEU A 63 8.60 0.84 9.67
C LEU A 63 9.00 -0.37 8.82
N MET A 64 9.83 -1.29 9.34
CA MET A 64 10.16 -2.55 8.67
C MET A 64 8.95 -3.47 8.50
N ALA A 65 8.19 -3.68 9.58
CA ALA A 65 6.98 -4.52 9.53
C ALA A 65 5.96 -3.97 8.52
N MET A 66 5.81 -2.64 8.50
CA MET A 66 4.98 -1.94 7.54
C MET A 66 5.48 -2.07 6.09
N ASN A 67 6.79 -2.00 5.86
CA ASN A 67 7.36 -2.20 4.53
C ASN A 67 7.09 -3.62 4.00
N LEU A 68 7.26 -4.64 4.87
CA LEU A 68 6.94 -6.02 4.53
C LEU A 68 5.47 -6.20 4.15
N PHE A 69 4.57 -5.59 4.92
CA PHE A 69 3.14 -5.61 4.62
C PHE A 69 2.83 -4.93 3.27
N THR A 70 3.43 -3.76 3.03
CA THR A 70 3.34 -3.04 1.75
C THR A 70 3.84 -3.90 0.58
N LEU A 71 4.97 -4.58 0.74
CA LEU A 71 5.53 -5.46 -0.28
C LEU A 71 4.56 -6.61 -0.60
N LEU A 72 4.03 -7.28 0.43
CA LEU A 72 3.05 -8.37 0.24
C LEU A 72 1.82 -7.90 -0.52
N ILE A 73 1.25 -6.73 -0.18
CA ILE A 73 0.11 -6.16 -0.89
C ILE A 73 0.44 -5.93 -2.37
N HIS A 74 1.59 -5.33 -2.68
CA HIS A 74 1.97 -5.05 -4.07
C HIS A 74 2.22 -6.33 -4.87
N VAL A 75 2.76 -7.38 -4.25
CA VAL A 75 2.90 -8.70 -4.86
C VAL A 75 1.53 -9.31 -5.16
N ILE A 76 0.59 -9.23 -4.22
CA ILE A 76 -0.80 -9.69 -4.42
C ILE A 76 -1.44 -8.94 -5.59
N PHE A 77 -1.32 -7.61 -5.65
CA PHE A 77 -1.82 -6.82 -6.78
C PHE A 77 -1.19 -7.21 -8.10
N TYR A 78 0.11 -7.49 -8.12
CA TYR A 78 0.80 -7.93 -9.32
C TYR A 78 0.27 -9.28 -9.82
N VAL A 79 0.07 -10.24 -8.91
CA VAL A 79 -0.51 -11.55 -9.23
C VAL A 79 -1.96 -11.41 -9.73
N LEU A 80 -2.77 -10.57 -9.09
CA LEU A 80 -4.16 -10.31 -9.51
C LEU A 80 -4.24 -9.72 -10.92
N LEU A 81 -3.30 -8.85 -11.30
CA LEU A 81 -3.21 -8.36 -12.69
C LEU A 81 -2.80 -9.46 -13.66
N MET A 82 -1.88 -10.35 -13.30
CA MET A 82 -1.46 -11.45 -14.16
C MET A 82 -2.54 -12.50 -14.39
N LEU A 83 -3.45 -12.70 -13.42
CA LEU A 83 -4.54 -13.66 -13.56
C LEU A 83 -5.57 -13.27 -14.66
N ASN A 84 -5.55 -12.04 -15.18
CA ASN A 84 -6.47 -11.53 -16.21
C ASN A 84 -7.97 -11.82 -15.94
N ALA A 85 -8.33 -12.07 -14.68
CA ALA A 85 -9.70 -12.36 -14.29
C ALA A 85 -10.52 -11.07 -14.18
N PRO A 86 -11.82 -11.06 -14.48
CA PRO A 86 -12.67 -9.92 -14.15
C PRO A 86 -12.75 -9.70 -12.64
N ALA A 87 -12.84 -8.44 -12.20
CA ALA A 87 -12.97 -8.13 -10.79
C ALA A 87 -14.30 -8.66 -10.21
N PRO A 88 -14.30 -9.17 -8.96
CA PRO A 88 -15.49 -9.75 -8.35
C PRO A 88 -16.66 -8.76 -8.32
N PRO A 89 -17.92 -9.23 -8.51
CA PRO A 89 -19.10 -8.36 -8.59
C PRO A 89 -19.33 -7.48 -7.36
N PHE A 90 -18.87 -7.91 -6.19
CA PHE A 90 -19.00 -7.19 -4.91
C PHE A 90 -17.99 -6.05 -4.75
N LEU A 91 -16.89 -6.05 -5.52
CA LEU A 91 -15.89 -4.96 -5.53
C LEU A 91 -16.17 -3.95 -6.64
N GLN A 92 -17.07 -4.28 -7.57
CA GLN A 92 -17.54 -3.31 -8.57
C GLN A 92 -18.39 -2.27 -7.85
N PRO A 93 -18.22 -0.96 -8.12
CA PRO A 93 -19.04 0.06 -7.50
C PRO A 93 -20.52 -0.19 -7.83
N ILE A 94 -21.27 -0.67 -6.84
CA ILE A 94 -22.72 -0.82 -6.93
C ILE A 94 -23.27 0.59 -6.82
N TYR A 95 -23.43 1.28 -7.96
CA TYR A 95 -24.18 2.53 -7.98
C TYR A 95 -25.66 2.20 -7.67
N VAL A 96 -26.05 2.49 -6.44
CA VAL A 96 -27.41 2.37 -5.90
C VAL A 96 -28.29 3.46 -6.53
N ALA A 97 -28.62 3.31 -7.82
CA ALA A 97 -29.66 4.11 -8.48
C ALA A 97 -30.51 3.26 -9.45
N LYS A 98 -30.32 1.94 -9.47
CA LYS A 98 -30.97 1.01 -10.40
C LYS A 98 -32.51 1.02 -10.35
N ASN A 99 -33.10 1.49 -9.24
CA ASN A 99 -34.55 1.52 -9.05
C ASN A 99 -35.21 2.80 -9.59
N TRP A 100 -34.46 3.88 -9.77
CA TRP A 100 -34.99 5.20 -10.18
C TRP A 100 -34.75 5.54 -11.65
N LEU A 101 -33.95 4.74 -12.37
CA LEU A 101 -33.71 4.94 -13.80
C LEU A 101 -34.89 4.41 -14.63
N PRO A 102 -35.33 5.13 -15.67
CA PRO A 102 -36.33 4.63 -16.62
C PRO A 102 -35.80 3.38 -17.36
N GLU A 103 -36.69 2.46 -17.74
CA GLU A 103 -36.31 1.14 -18.30
C GLU A 103 -35.42 1.20 -19.54
N ILE A 104 -35.56 2.25 -20.34
CA ILE A 104 -34.75 2.51 -21.54
C ILE A 104 -33.28 2.75 -21.14
N ALA A 105 -33.06 3.57 -20.12
CA ALA A 105 -31.74 3.82 -19.55
C ALA A 105 -31.19 2.57 -18.85
N LYS A 106 -32.03 1.73 -18.22
CA LYS A 106 -31.58 0.45 -17.63
C LYS A 106 -31.03 -0.51 -18.69
N LYS A 107 -31.69 -0.64 -19.85
CA LYS A 107 -31.23 -1.50 -20.94
C LYS A 107 -29.92 -1.00 -21.53
N GLN A 108 -29.81 0.30 -21.79
CA GLN A 108 -28.60 0.92 -22.34
C GLN A 108 -27.42 0.83 -21.34
N TYR A 109 -27.68 1.07 -20.05
CA TYR A 109 -26.71 0.92 -18.97
C TYR A 109 -26.26 -0.53 -18.74
N LEU A 110 -27.15 -1.51 -18.89
CA LEU A 110 -26.80 -2.93 -18.82
C LEU A 110 -25.86 -3.36 -19.95
N VAL A 111 -26.06 -2.82 -21.16
CA VAL A 111 -25.19 -3.07 -22.33
C VAL A 111 -23.83 -2.40 -22.15
N GLU A 112 -23.80 -1.16 -21.63
CA GLU A 112 -22.55 -0.44 -21.32
C GLU A 112 -21.77 -1.11 -20.15
N ARG A 113 -22.47 -1.69 -19.17
CA ARG A 113 -21.89 -2.45 -18.06
C ARG A 113 -21.29 -3.79 -18.49
N LEU A 114 -21.86 -4.46 -19.50
CA LEU A 114 -21.27 -5.66 -20.10
C LEU A 114 -19.99 -5.33 -20.90
N ALA A 115 -19.88 -4.10 -21.42
CA ALA A 115 -18.68 -3.61 -22.09
C ALA A 115 -17.63 -2.98 -21.14
N GLY A 116 -18.06 -2.50 -19.96
CA GLY A 116 -17.25 -1.73 -19.01
C GLY A 116 -17.21 -2.32 -17.59
N THR A 117 -16.93 -3.61 -17.43
CA THR A 117 -16.61 -4.17 -16.11
C THR A 117 -15.33 -3.54 -15.59
N ALA A 118 -15.36 -2.92 -14.40
CA ALA A 118 -14.16 -2.34 -13.78
C ALA A 118 -13.03 -3.37 -13.75
N THR A 119 -11.92 -3.03 -14.40
CA THR A 119 -10.76 -3.93 -14.46
C THR A 119 -10.04 -3.91 -13.11
N TRP A 120 -9.30 -4.98 -12.78
CA TRP A 120 -8.43 -4.97 -11.60
C TRP A 120 -7.47 -3.77 -11.61
N GLN A 121 -7.07 -3.27 -12.78
CA GLN A 121 -6.23 -2.09 -12.89
C GLN A 121 -6.88 -0.85 -12.27
N ASP A 122 -8.18 -0.63 -12.52
CA ASP A 122 -8.89 0.54 -12.01
C ASP A 122 -9.14 0.44 -10.51
N LEU A 123 -9.53 -0.74 -10.04
CA LEU A 123 -9.70 -1.00 -8.60
C LEU A 123 -8.38 -0.88 -7.83
N ILE A 124 -7.29 -1.44 -8.35
CA ILE A 124 -5.98 -1.37 -7.70
C ILE A 124 -5.50 0.08 -7.57
N LYS A 125 -5.72 0.93 -8.59
CA LYS A 125 -5.40 2.37 -8.49
C LYS A 125 -6.13 3.03 -7.32
N ILE A 126 -7.43 2.79 -7.20
CA ILE A 126 -8.27 3.37 -6.13
C ILE A 126 -7.82 2.85 -4.76
N ILE A 127 -7.66 1.53 -4.62
CA ILE A 127 -7.25 0.90 -3.35
C ILE A 127 -5.87 1.42 -2.92
N ARG A 128 -4.90 1.52 -3.84
CA ARG A 128 -3.56 2.03 -3.55
C ARG A 128 -3.59 3.45 -3.02
N LEU A 129 -4.46 4.31 -3.56
CA LEU A 129 -4.61 5.68 -3.06
C LEU A 129 -5.12 5.71 -1.60
N TYR A 130 -6.14 4.91 -1.27
CA TYR A 130 -6.64 4.83 0.12
C TYR A 130 -5.58 4.31 1.08
N ILE A 131 -4.82 3.29 0.68
CA ILE A 131 -3.73 2.76 1.51
C ILE A 131 -2.62 3.81 1.66
N ALA A 132 -2.27 4.56 0.62
CA ALA A 132 -1.28 5.64 0.70
C ALA A 132 -1.67 6.71 1.74
N ILE A 133 -2.93 7.14 1.73
CA ILE A 133 -3.46 8.13 2.68
C ILE A 133 -3.39 7.59 4.11
N PHE A 134 -3.85 6.35 4.32
CA PHE A 134 -3.78 5.69 5.61
C PHE A 134 -2.33 5.62 6.13
N PHE A 135 -1.39 5.22 5.28
CA PHE A 135 0.03 5.14 5.61
C PHE A 135 0.63 6.50 5.95
N ALA A 136 0.35 7.52 5.14
CA ALA A 136 0.82 8.89 5.39
C ALA A 136 0.35 9.41 6.75
N ILE A 137 -0.94 9.21 7.08
CA ILE A 137 -1.51 9.61 8.37
C ILE A 137 -0.87 8.81 9.52
N SER A 138 -0.75 7.49 9.38
CA SER A 138 -0.16 6.65 10.43
C SER A 138 1.30 7.03 10.73
N ASN A 139 2.09 7.31 9.70
CA ASN A 139 3.49 7.70 9.84
C ASN A 139 3.61 9.09 10.48
N LEU A 140 2.71 10.02 10.14
CA LEU A 140 2.67 11.35 10.75
C LEU A 140 2.30 11.29 12.23
N LEU A 141 1.32 10.46 12.60
CA LEU A 141 0.94 10.24 14.00
C LEU A 141 2.08 9.61 14.82
N LEU A 142 2.77 8.62 14.26
CA LEU A 142 3.90 7.96 14.94
C LEU A 142 5.14 8.85 15.10
N LEU A 143 5.30 9.88 14.26
CA LEU A 143 6.34 10.90 14.42
C LEU A 143 6.05 11.89 15.56
N LEU A 144 4.79 12.00 16.00
CA LEU A 144 4.34 12.94 17.04
C LEU A 144 4.33 12.33 18.46
N ILE A 145 4.64 11.03 18.61
CA ILE A 145 4.60 10.25 19.87
C ILE A 145 6.01 9.79 20.28
#